data_AF-A0A3S4D7I6-F1
#
_entry.id   AF-A0A3S4D7I6-F1
#
_cell.length_a   1.000
_cell.length_b   1.000
_cell.length_c   1.000
_cell.angle_alpha   90.00
_cell.angle_beta   90.00
_cell.angle_gamma   90.00
#
_symmetry.space_group_name_H-M   'P 1'
#
loop_
_entity.id
_entity.type
_entity.pdbx_description
1 polymer ?
#
loop_
_entity_poly.entity_id
_entity_poly.type
_entity_poly.pdbx_seq_one_letter_code
_entity_poly.pdbx_strand_id
1 'polypeptide(L)'
;MTTTAHDIADRQRWMAILARASSAELEAAWDSLAAPPAYQVLRKPEIGLAMVRGRAGGTGNPFNLGEMTVTRCAIRLDSGVTGHCYAAGRDRKKVELAAVFDALLQADPAAPFLNELIDTLAARQAADRDRTSRKAAATKVEFFTMVRGENPK
;
A
#
# COMPACT_ATOMS: atom_id res chain seq x y z
N MET A 1 -13.99 22.01 -4.57
CA MET A 1 -13.42 21.30 -5.74
C MET A 1 -14.04 19.92 -5.79
N THR A 2 -14.69 19.57 -6.90
CA THR A 2 -15.41 18.31 -7.09
C THR A 2 -14.39 17.24 -7.47
N THR A 3 -14.06 16.32 -6.56
CA THR A 3 -13.17 15.19 -6.85
C THR A 3 -13.82 14.28 -7.89
N THR A 4 -13.13 13.99 -9.00
CA THR A 4 -13.63 13.08 -10.04
C THR A 4 -13.36 11.62 -9.68
N ALA A 5 -14.02 10.68 -10.36
CA ALA A 5 -13.78 9.24 -10.13
C ALA A 5 -12.34 8.81 -10.48
N HIS A 6 -11.71 9.46 -11.46
CA HIS A 6 -10.31 9.23 -11.83
C HIS A 6 -9.36 9.67 -10.69
N ASP A 7 -9.60 10.85 -10.13
CA ASP A 7 -8.82 11.36 -8.99
C ASP A 7 -8.90 10.45 -7.75
N ILE A 8 -10.05 9.79 -7.55
CA ILE A 8 -10.22 8.81 -6.46
C ILE A 8 -9.37 7.56 -6.71
N ALA A 9 -9.38 7.03 -7.93
CA ALA A 9 -8.64 5.81 -8.28
C ALA A 9 -7.13 6.02 -8.17
N ASP A 10 -6.62 7.16 -8.64
CA ASP A 10 -5.20 7.50 -8.55
C ASP A 10 -4.76 7.67 -7.11
N ARG A 11 -5.58 8.36 -6.29
CA ARG A 11 -5.31 8.50 -4.87
C ARG A 11 -5.30 7.16 -4.15
N GLN A 12 -6.28 6.30 -4.41
CA GLN A 12 -6.31 4.94 -3.85
C GLN A 12 -5.05 4.14 -4.23
N ARG A 13 -4.58 4.27 -5.47
CA ARG A 13 -3.36 3.61 -5.95
C ARG A 13 -2.14 4.04 -5.14
N TRP A 14 -1.84 5.33 -5.05
CA TRP A 14 -0.64 5.77 -4.33
C TRP A 14 -0.76 5.52 -2.82
N MET A 15 -1.95 5.68 -2.23
CA MET A 15 -2.15 5.41 -0.81
C MET A 15 -1.85 3.94 -0.47
N ALA A 16 -2.28 3.00 -1.32
CA ALA A 16 -1.97 1.58 -1.15
C ALA A 16 -0.46 1.29 -1.29
N ILE A 17 0.24 2.01 -2.17
CA ILE A 17 1.69 1.88 -2.35
C ILE A 17 2.42 2.43 -1.11
N LEU A 18 2.10 3.64 -0.67
CA LEU A 18 2.69 4.29 0.51
C LEU A 18 2.44 3.48 1.80
N ALA A 19 1.23 2.93 1.97
CA ALA A 19 0.90 2.10 3.14
C ALA A 19 1.73 0.81 3.22
N ARG A 20 2.26 0.32 2.10
CA ARG A 20 3.12 -0.88 2.03
C ARG A 20 4.62 -0.56 2.00
N ALA A 21 5.01 0.67 1.71
CA ALA A 21 6.41 1.10 1.72
C ALA A 21 7.06 0.89 3.10
N SER A 22 8.37 0.67 3.14
CA SER A 22 9.11 0.64 4.39
C SER A 22 9.41 2.06 4.91
N SER A 23 9.70 2.17 6.20
CA SER A 23 10.05 3.45 6.83
C SER A 23 11.32 4.03 6.23
N ALA A 24 12.33 3.19 6.00
CA ALA A 24 13.59 3.57 5.36
C ALA A 24 13.38 4.13 3.95
N GLU A 25 12.45 3.56 3.16
CA GLU A 25 12.15 4.09 1.82
C GLU A 25 11.49 5.47 1.87
N LEU A 26 10.55 5.68 2.80
CA LEU A 26 9.90 6.97 2.94
C LEU A 26 10.82 8.03 3.55
N GLU A 27 11.71 7.64 4.46
CA GLU A 27 12.74 8.52 5.02
C GLU A 27 13.74 8.94 3.96
N ALA A 28 14.26 7.99 3.16
CA ALA A 28 15.16 8.32 2.06
C ALA A 28 14.50 9.25 1.02
N ALA A 29 13.20 9.05 0.75
CA ALA A 29 12.44 9.95 -0.13
C ALA A 29 12.19 11.32 0.49
N TRP A 30 12.04 11.39 1.81
CA TRP A 30 11.89 12.65 2.53
C TRP A 30 13.19 13.46 2.50
N ASP A 31 14.32 12.78 2.74
CA ASP A 31 15.64 13.41 2.77
C ASP A 31 16.12 13.86 1.39
N SER A 32 15.56 13.32 0.30
CA SER A 32 15.87 13.74 -1.07
C SER A 32 15.01 14.90 -1.57
N LEU A 33 14.03 15.36 -0.80
CA LEU A 33 13.28 16.58 -1.13
C LEU A 33 14.19 17.80 -1.04
N ALA A 34 14.28 18.57 -2.14
CA ALA A 34 15.05 19.81 -2.15
C ALA A 34 14.54 20.84 -1.13
N ALA A 35 13.22 20.84 -0.87
CA ALA A 35 12.58 21.67 0.14
C ALA A 35 11.47 20.85 0.83
N PRO A 36 11.74 20.24 2.00
CA PRO A 36 10.72 19.56 2.76
C PRO A 36 9.59 20.52 3.16
N PRO A 37 8.31 20.19 2.94
CA PRO A 37 7.21 21.08 3.25
C PRO A 37 7.06 21.26 4.77
N ALA A 38 6.64 22.45 5.19
CA ALA A 38 6.05 22.62 6.50
C ALA A 38 4.63 22.00 6.53
N TYR A 39 4.28 21.37 7.64
CA TYR A 39 2.96 20.79 7.85
C TYR A 39 2.59 20.75 9.33
N GLN A 40 1.29 20.79 9.58
CA GLN A 40 0.70 20.57 10.90
C GLN A 40 0.16 19.15 11.00
N VAL A 41 0.44 18.49 12.12
CA VAL A 41 -0.17 17.20 12.45
C VAL A 41 -1.58 17.45 13.01
N LEU A 42 -2.62 17.09 12.25
CA LEU A 42 -4.02 17.17 12.68
C LEU A 42 -4.39 16.01 13.62
N ARG A 43 -3.84 14.83 13.35
CA ARG A 43 -3.93 13.63 14.18
C ARG A 43 -2.56 12.97 14.22
N LYS A 44 -1.96 12.94 15.41
CA LYS A 44 -0.68 12.23 15.64
C LYS A 44 -0.81 10.75 15.25
N PRO A 45 0.28 10.09 14.85
CA PRO A 45 0.28 8.66 14.58
C PRO A 45 -0.24 7.84 15.78
N GLU A 46 -1.46 7.35 15.63
CA GLU A 46 -2.21 6.66 16.67
C GLU A 46 -2.29 5.18 16.33
N ILE A 47 -1.73 4.34 17.21
CA ILE A 47 -1.77 2.88 17.08
C ILE A 47 -3.09 2.40 17.68
N GLY A 48 -3.88 1.68 16.89
CA GLY A 48 -5.11 1.04 17.30
C GLY A 48 -5.25 -0.35 16.70
N LEU A 49 -6.47 -0.86 16.74
CA LEU A 49 -6.82 -2.19 16.23
C LEU A 49 -7.91 -2.04 15.16
N ALA A 50 -7.82 -2.88 14.13
CA ALA A 50 -8.85 -3.05 13.12
C ALA A 50 -9.35 -4.49 13.16
N MET A 51 -10.67 -4.66 13.24
CA MET A 51 -11.33 -5.96 13.20
C MET A 51 -11.20 -6.57 11.80
N VAL A 52 -10.48 -7.68 11.70
CA VAL A 52 -10.33 -8.46 10.47
C VAL A 52 -11.54 -9.36 10.31
N ARG A 53 -12.18 -9.31 9.14
CA ARG A 53 -13.33 -10.15 8.80
C ARG A 53 -12.97 -11.18 7.76
N GLY A 54 -13.24 -12.45 8.08
CA GLY A 54 -13.16 -13.57 7.14
C GLY A 54 -14.53 -13.85 6.50
N ARG A 55 -14.55 -14.75 5.51
CA ARG A 55 -15.79 -15.30 4.94
C ARG A 55 -15.73 -16.83 5.00
N ALA A 56 -16.80 -17.46 5.50
CA ALA A 56 -16.86 -18.92 5.62
C ALA A 56 -16.68 -19.57 4.23
N GLY A 57 -15.73 -20.52 4.10
CA GLY A 57 -15.40 -21.14 2.81
C GLY A 57 -14.89 -20.18 1.73
N GLY A 58 -14.42 -18.97 2.10
CA GLY A 58 -13.89 -17.95 1.19
C GLY A 58 -14.93 -17.00 0.60
N THR A 59 -16.16 -17.47 0.37
CA THR A 59 -17.23 -16.69 -0.29
C THR A 59 -18.52 -16.56 0.52
N GLY A 60 -18.66 -17.32 1.62
CA GLY A 60 -19.85 -17.33 2.45
C GLY A 60 -20.02 -16.12 3.37
N ASN A 61 -20.78 -16.32 4.45
CA ASN A 61 -21.12 -15.27 5.39
C ASN A 61 -19.87 -14.66 6.06
N PRO A 62 -19.84 -13.33 6.28
CA PRO A 62 -18.75 -12.68 6.97
C PRO A 62 -18.76 -13.05 8.46
N PHE A 63 -17.58 -13.21 9.05
CA PHE A 63 -17.40 -13.40 10.49
C PHE A 63 -16.14 -12.67 10.98
N ASN A 64 -16.06 -12.39 12.28
CA ASN A 64 -14.89 -11.74 12.87
C ASN A 64 -13.77 -12.78 13.02
N LEU A 65 -12.67 -12.59 12.28
CA LEU A 65 -11.51 -13.49 12.27
C LEU A 65 -10.52 -13.13 13.40
N GLY A 66 -10.48 -11.86 13.79
CA GLY A 66 -9.60 -11.37 14.83
C GLY A 66 -9.34 -9.87 14.68
N GLU A 67 -8.25 -9.39 15.26
CA GLU A 67 -7.84 -7.99 15.20
C GLU A 67 -6.41 -7.87 14.65
N MET A 68 -6.18 -6.82 13.87
CA MET A 68 -4.86 -6.45 13.37
C MET A 68 -4.49 -5.07 13.87
N THR A 69 -3.23 -4.87 14.24
CA THR A 69 -2.76 -3.53 14.58
C THR A 69 -2.71 -2.63 13.35
N VAL A 70 -3.27 -1.42 13.49
CA VAL A 70 -3.27 -0.37 12.46
C VAL A 70 -2.79 0.92 13.10
N THR A 71 -1.94 1.66 12.39
CA THR A 71 -1.55 3.01 12.77
C THR A 71 -2.19 4.00 11.79
N ARG A 72 -2.80 5.07 12.31
CA ARG A 72 -3.43 6.13 11.52
C ARG A 72 -2.82 7.50 11.79
N CYS A 73 -2.68 8.33 10.76
CA CYS A 73 -2.21 9.71 10.87
C CYS A 73 -2.98 10.61 9.89
N ALA A 74 -3.14 11.88 10.26
CA ALA A 74 -3.63 12.92 9.37
C ALA A 74 -2.80 14.20 9.58
N ILE A 75 -2.38 14.81 8.49
CA ILE A 75 -1.58 16.04 8.46
C ILE A 75 -2.23 17.07 7.53
N ARG A 76 -1.82 18.33 7.66
CA ARG A 76 -2.19 19.41 6.75
C ARG A 76 -0.94 20.17 6.34
N LEU A 77 -0.69 20.28 5.04
CA LEU A 77 0.33 21.17 4.49
C LEU A 77 -0.09 22.63 4.68
N ASP A 78 0.87 23.56 4.64
CA ASP A 78 0.58 25.01 4.67
C ASP A 78 -0.29 25.48 3.51
N SER A 79 -0.28 24.75 2.38
CA SER A 79 -1.20 24.95 1.25
C SER A 79 -2.66 24.63 1.58
N GLY A 80 -2.94 24.06 2.76
CA GLY A 80 -4.27 23.63 3.21
C GLY A 80 -4.63 22.19 2.83
N VAL A 81 -3.83 21.54 1.98
CA VAL A 81 -4.07 20.16 1.54
C VAL A 81 -3.87 19.19 2.69
N THR A 82 -4.84 18.29 2.88
CA THR A 82 -4.84 17.32 3.99
C THR A 82 -4.47 15.93 3.47
N GLY A 83 -3.46 15.34 4.10
CA GLY A 83 -2.99 13.99 3.80
C GLY A 83 -3.34 13.01 4.89
N HIS A 84 -3.53 11.74 4.50
CA HIS A 84 -3.95 10.68 5.39
C HIS A 84 -3.12 9.42 5.17
N CYS A 85 -2.92 8.65 6.24
CA CYS A 85 -2.42 7.30 6.12
C CYS A 85 -3.11 6.39 7.15
N TYR A 86 -3.45 5.19 6.70
CA TYR A 86 -3.80 4.03 7.53
C TYR A 86 -2.92 2.88 7.06
N ALA A 87 -2.04 2.37 7.93
CA ALA A 87 -1.16 1.26 7.58
C ALA A 87 -1.20 0.18 8.67
N ALA A 88 -1.05 -1.07 8.24
CA ALA A 88 -0.89 -2.20 9.15
C ALA A 88 0.42 -2.06 9.95
N GLY A 89 0.38 -2.47 11.22
CA GLY A 89 1.51 -2.40 12.13
C GLY A 89 1.52 -1.14 12.99
N ARG A 90 2.70 -0.84 13.55
CA ARG A 90 2.92 0.11 14.66
C ARG A 90 3.88 1.23 14.33
N ASP A 91 4.31 1.32 13.07
CA ASP A 91 5.34 2.27 12.67
C ASP A 91 4.74 3.68 12.52
N ARG A 92 4.99 4.51 13.54
CA ARG A 92 4.48 5.88 13.58
C ARG A 92 5.15 6.77 12.54
N LYS A 93 6.46 6.60 12.35
CA LYS A 93 7.26 7.47 11.47
C LYS A 93 6.88 7.25 10.01
N LYS A 94 6.78 5.99 9.59
CA LYS A 94 6.25 5.60 8.28
C LYS A 94 4.88 6.21 8.01
N VAL A 95 3.94 6.06 8.96
CA VAL A 95 2.55 6.50 8.76
C VAL A 95 2.44 8.02 8.70
N GLU A 96 3.27 8.75 9.45
CA GLU A 96 3.35 10.20 9.33
C GLU A 96 3.89 10.63 7.97
N LEU A 97 5.04 10.08 7.54
CA LEU A 97 5.63 10.40 6.24
C LEU A 97 4.69 10.04 5.08
N ALA A 98 4.04 8.87 5.14
CA ALA A 98 3.05 8.46 4.15
C ALA A 98 1.86 9.42 4.06
N ALA A 99 1.40 9.98 5.19
CA ALA A 99 0.36 11.00 5.19
C ALA A 99 0.86 12.30 4.54
N VAL A 100 2.13 12.67 4.74
CA VAL A 100 2.73 13.84 4.08
C VAL A 100 2.83 13.63 2.56
N PHE A 101 3.30 12.46 2.11
CA PHE A 101 3.35 12.13 0.68
C PHE A 101 1.96 12.06 0.03
N ASP A 102 0.93 11.57 0.73
CA ASP A 102 -0.46 11.66 0.24
C ASP A 102 -0.89 13.12 0.04
N ALA A 103 -0.53 14.04 0.94
CA ALA A 103 -0.85 15.46 0.76
C ALA A 103 -0.06 16.09 -0.39
N LEU A 104 1.23 15.76 -0.54
CA LEU A 104 2.08 16.28 -1.61
C LEU A 104 1.57 15.83 -2.99
N LEU A 105 1.22 14.55 -3.15
CA LEU A 105 0.65 14.01 -4.39
C LEU A 105 -0.70 14.63 -4.75
N GLN A 106 -1.51 15.02 -3.76
CA GLN A 106 -2.75 15.76 -4.00
C GLN A 106 -2.49 17.22 -4.39
N ALA A 107 -1.48 17.86 -3.78
CA ALA A 107 -1.15 19.26 -4.02
C ALA A 107 -0.54 19.46 -5.42
N ASP A 108 0.29 18.52 -5.87
CA ASP A 108 0.86 18.52 -7.21
C ASP A 108 0.94 17.09 -7.78
N PRO A 109 -0.16 16.59 -8.39
CA PRO A 109 -0.19 15.26 -9.01
C PRO A 109 0.80 15.10 -10.18
N ALA A 110 1.25 16.21 -10.78
CA ALA A 110 2.15 16.19 -11.93
C ALA A 110 3.63 16.25 -11.52
N ALA A 111 3.94 16.39 -10.22
CA ALA A 111 5.31 16.45 -9.72
C ALA A 111 6.14 15.22 -10.15
N PRO A 112 7.19 15.38 -10.98
CA PRO A 112 7.94 14.26 -11.53
C PRO A 112 8.56 13.36 -10.46
N PHE A 113 9.16 13.96 -9.44
CA PHE A 113 9.78 13.24 -8.32
C PHE A 113 8.77 12.37 -7.54
N LEU A 114 7.56 12.88 -7.29
CA LEU A 114 6.55 12.13 -6.55
C LEU A 114 6.03 10.95 -7.37
N ASN A 115 5.83 11.15 -8.68
CA ASN A 115 5.43 10.06 -9.58
C ASN A 115 6.53 8.98 -9.68
N GLU A 116 7.79 9.38 -9.84
CA GLU A 116 8.93 8.46 -9.87
C GLU A 116 9.07 7.67 -8.57
N LEU A 117 8.87 8.32 -7.41
CA LEU A 117 8.84 7.66 -6.11
C LEU A 117 7.76 6.57 -6.08
N ILE A 118 6.52 6.90 -6.45
CA ILE A 118 5.41 5.96 -6.43
C ILE A 118 5.65 4.78 -7.38
N ASP A 119 6.17 5.04 -8.58
CA ASP A 119 6.46 3.99 -9.55
C ASP A 119 7.60 3.09 -9.11
N THR A 120 8.66 3.65 -8.51
CA THR A 120 9.77 2.89 -7.94
C THR A 120 9.30 1.96 -6.81
N LEU A 121 8.50 2.48 -5.88
CA LEU A 121 7.92 1.69 -4.78
C LEU A 121 6.97 0.61 -5.33
N ALA A 122 6.15 0.93 -6.34
CA ALA A 122 5.25 -0.01 -6.96
C ALA A 122 6.01 -1.18 -7.63
N ALA A 123 7.07 -0.87 -8.37
CA ALA A 123 7.91 -1.85 -9.04
C ALA A 123 8.59 -2.80 -8.05
N ARG A 124 9.16 -2.26 -6.96
CA ARG A 124 9.74 -3.08 -5.88
C ARG A 124 8.71 -4.01 -5.24
N GLN A 125 7.56 -3.47 -4.88
CA GLN A 125 6.47 -4.27 -4.29
C GLN A 125 5.96 -5.36 -5.24
N ALA A 126 5.93 -5.09 -6.56
CA ALA A 126 5.56 -6.08 -7.56
C ALA A 126 6.61 -7.19 -7.70
N ALA A 127 7.89 -6.84 -7.75
CA ALA A 127 8.99 -7.78 -7.80
C ALA A 127 9.04 -8.70 -6.56
N ASP A 128 8.74 -8.16 -5.37
CA ASP A 128 8.66 -8.93 -4.13
C ASP A 128 7.49 -9.92 -4.13
N ARG A 129 6.33 -9.51 -4.64
CA ARG A 129 5.18 -10.40 -4.83
C ARG A 129 5.49 -11.51 -5.83
N ASP A 130 6.11 -11.18 -6.96
CA ASP A 130 6.49 -12.17 -7.98
C ASP A 130 7.52 -13.17 -7.44
N ARG A 131 8.55 -12.69 -6.73
CA ARG A 131 9.54 -13.55 -6.06
C ARG A 131 8.88 -14.51 -5.07
N THR A 132 7.92 -14.04 -4.29
CA THR A 132 7.17 -14.88 -3.35
C THR A 132 6.30 -15.91 -4.07
N SER A 133 5.62 -15.49 -5.15
CA SER A 133 4.80 -16.36 -6.00
C SER A 133 5.64 -17.48 -6.62
N ARG A 134 6.81 -17.17 -7.21
CA ARG A 134 7.71 -18.18 -7.80
C ARG A 134 8.20 -19.20 -6.77
N LYS A 135 8.53 -18.76 -5.55
CA LYS A 135 8.92 -19.67 -4.47
C LYS A 135 7.79 -20.64 -4.10
N ALA A 136 6.55 -20.16 -4.04
CA ALA A 136 5.39 -21.02 -3.77
C ALA A 136 5.08 -21.96 -4.95
N ALA A 137 5.23 -21.50 -6.20
CA ALA A 137 5.03 -22.32 -7.39
C ALA A 137 6.03 -23.50 -7.46
N ALA A 138 7.25 -23.32 -6.94
CA ALA A 138 8.24 -24.39 -6.86
C ALA A 138 7.82 -25.55 -5.92
N THR A 139 6.83 -25.35 -5.03
CA THR A 139 6.28 -26.40 -4.17
C THR A 139 4.94 -26.95 -4.67
N LYS A 140 4.53 -26.60 -5.91
CA LYS A 140 3.29 -27.10 -6.51
C LYS A 140 3.45 -28.57 -6.92
N VAL A 141 2.54 -29.40 -6.46
CA VAL A 141 2.45 -30.81 -6.90
C VAL A 141 1.59 -30.88 -8.15
N GLU A 142 2.17 -31.35 -9.26
CA GLU A 142 1.46 -31.59 -10.51
C GLU A 142 1.02 -33.05 -10.59
N PHE A 143 -0.28 -33.31 -10.55
CA PHE A 143 -0.85 -34.65 -10.75
C PHE A 143 -1.28 -34.81 -12.21
N PHE A 144 -0.35 -35.19 -13.08
CA PHE A 144 -0.69 -35.66 -14.43
C PHE A 144 -0.18 -37.09 -14.63
N THR A 145 -1.08 -37.99 -15.02
CA THR A 145 -0.73 -39.25 -15.70
C THR A 145 -1.02 -39.07 -17.18
N MET A 146 0.02 -38.88 -17.99
CA MET A 146 -0.08 -38.92 -19.46
C MET A 146 -0.25 -40.39 -19.86
N VAL A 147 -1.49 -40.82 -20.09
CA VAL A 147 -1.76 -42.17 -20.63
C VAL A 147 -1.66 -42.08 -22.16
N ARG A 148 -0.60 -42.66 -22.72
CA ARG A 148 -0.52 -42.90 -24.16
C ARG A 148 -1.42 -44.11 -24.44
N GLY A 149 -2.57 -43.89 -25.09
CA GLY A 149 -3.39 -44.99 -25.59
C GLY A 149 -2.64 -45.71 -26.69
N GLU A 150 -1.95 -46.80 -26.36
CA GLU A 150 -1.52 -47.79 -27.35
C GLU A 150 -2.77 -48.57 -27.76
N ASN A 151 -3.24 -48.38 -29.01
CA ASN A 151 -4.16 -49.33 -29.63
C ASN A 151 -3.34 -50.58 -30.02
N PRO A 152 -3.63 -51.77 -29.47
CA PRO A 152 -3.08 -53.00 -30.00
C PRO A 152 -3.65 -53.25 -31.41
N LYS A 153 -2.84 -53.94 -32.23
CA LYS A 153 -3.04 -54.26 -33.64
C LYS A 153 -4.41 -54.82 -34.00
#